data_AF-A0A968R081-F1
#
_entry.id   AF-A0A968R081-F1
#
_cell.length_a   1.000
_cell.length_b   1.000
_cell.length_c   1.000
_cell.angle_alpha   90.00
_cell.angle_beta   90.00
_cell.angle_gamma   90.00
#
_symmetry.space_group_name_H-M   'P 1'
#
loop_
_entity.id
_entity.type
_entity.pdbx_description
1 polymer ?
#
loop_
_entity_poly.entity_id
_entity_poly.type
_entity_poly.pdbx_seq_one_letter_code
_entity_poly.pdbx_strand_id
1 'polypeptide(L)'
;MASPTLSVFNRSVKDGYRRIGVVGTPCQMTALAQIRTNPLDMPDFEDRVGLSVGLFCTWALDTRRFTVFLSELVKPETIRKTDVPPPPAEIMVIESENGRMEIPLSEIRAMIPQSCGICPDMTAEWADISVGAVEGRPGWNTLIIRTERGKEVVQNACEQGWLMTEAMPEKNLENLRNAATHKKHRAICLAAEKGLVNTEEGKRAAIRMPEAVFRKLMEKEAACQQL
;
A
#
# COMPACT_ATOMS: atom_id res chain seq x y z
N MET A 1 0.20 -9.35 -5.88
CA MET A 1 -0.19 -8.87 -7.23
C MET A 1 -1.05 -7.62 -7.10
N ALA A 2 -1.08 -6.73 -8.08
CA ALA A 2 -1.96 -5.55 -8.06
C ALA A 2 -3.31 -5.87 -8.75
N SER A 3 -4.42 -5.61 -8.07
CA SER A 3 -5.78 -5.73 -8.64
C SER A 3 -6.32 -4.33 -8.97
N PRO A 4 -6.90 -4.07 -10.15
CA PRO A 4 -7.32 -2.72 -10.56
C PRO A 4 -8.64 -2.26 -9.90
N THR A 5 -8.72 -2.21 -8.57
CA THR A 5 -9.96 -1.93 -7.81
C THR A 5 -10.69 -0.67 -8.28
N LEU A 6 -9.97 0.40 -8.60
CA LEU A 6 -10.58 1.68 -9.00
C LEU A 6 -11.32 1.62 -10.34
N SER A 7 -11.03 0.63 -11.19
CA SER A 7 -11.81 0.41 -12.42
C SER A 7 -13.24 -0.03 -12.12
N VAL A 8 -13.44 -0.83 -11.07
CA VAL A 8 -14.75 -1.27 -10.59
C VAL A 8 -15.45 -0.12 -9.87
N PHE A 9 -14.72 0.66 -9.08
CA PHE A 9 -15.26 1.88 -8.46
C PHE A 9 -15.85 2.83 -9.52
N ASN A 10 -15.08 3.16 -10.56
CA ASN A 10 -15.54 4.06 -11.62
C ASN A 10 -16.78 3.52 -12.36
N ARG A 11 -16.85 2.21 -12.61
CA ARG A 11 -18.05 1.58 -13.18
C ARG A 11 -19.24 1.69 -12.22
N SER A 12 -19.04 1.41 -10.94
CA SER A 12 -20.09 1.50 -9.93
C SER A 12 -20.65 2.92 -9.80
N VAL A 13 -19.79 3.95 -9.89
CA VAL A 13 -20.25 5.34 -9.92
C VAL A 13 -21.14 5.61 -11.14
N LYS A 14 -20.76 5.13 -12.33
CA LYS A 14 -21.55 5.26 -13.56
C LYS A 14 -22.89 4.53 -13.49
N ASP A 15 -22.92 3.38 -12.82
CA ASP A 15 -24.13 2.58 -12.61
C ASP A 15 -25.05 3.19 -11.53
N GLY A 16 -24.67 4.35 -10.95
CA GLY A 16 -25.50 5.11 -10.02
C GLY A 16 -25.31 4.75 -8.55
N TYR A 17 -24.41 3.84 -8.21
CA TYR A 17 -24.15 3.48 -6.81
C TYR A 17 -23.60 4.68 -6.01
N ARG A 18 -23.97 4.73 -4.73
CA ARG A 18 -23.58 5.75 -3.76
C ARG A 18 -23.07 5.08 -2.48
N ARG A 19 -22.26 5.80 -1.69
CA ARG A 19 -21.64 5.31 -0.44
C ARG A 19 -20.88 3.99 -0.65
N ILE A 20 -20.00 3.98 -1.64
CA ILE A 20 -19.22 2.82 -2.05
C ILE A 20 -18.05 2.59 -1.06
N GLY A 21 -17.93 1.38 -0.54
CA GLY A 21 -16.76 0.95 0.21
C GLY A 21 -15.61 0.58 -0.74
N VAL A 22 -14.40 1.08 -0.49
CA VAL A 22 -13.23 0.83 -1.34
C VAL A 22 -12.11 0.24 -0.50
N VAL A 23 -11.60 -0.92 -0.91
CA VAL A 23 -10.41 -1.54 -0.32
C VAL A 23 -9.27 -1.53 -1.32
N GLY A 24 -8.10 -1.05 -0.94
CA GLY A 24 -6.97 -1.01 -1.87
C GLY A 24 -5.62 -0.68 -1.25
N THR A 25 -4.57 -0.86 -2.04
CA THR A 25 -3.19 -0.58 -1.64
C THR A 25 -2.90 0.93 -1.64
N PRO A 26 -1.75 1.40 -1.12
CA PRO A 26 -1.48 2.82 -0.92
C PRO A 26 -1.62 3.66 -2.20
N CYS A 27 -1.06 3.21 -3.32
CA CYS A 27 -1.20 3.91 -4.61
C CYS A 27 -2.66 4.04 -5.09
N GLN A 28 -3.53 3.08 -4.74
CA GLN A 28 -4.96 3.13 -5.06
C GLN A 28 -5.69 4.08 -4.12
N MET A 29 -5.29 4.15 -2.85
CA MET A 29 -5.83 5.13 -1.91
C MET A 29 -5.40 6.55 -2.29
N THR A 30 -4.17 6.75 -2.77
CA THR A 30 -3.73 8.04 -3.35
C THR A 30 -4.58 8.42 -4.56
N ALA A 31 -4.78 7.50 -5.51
CA ALA A 31 -5.60 7.77 -6.69
C ALA A 31 -7.08 8.03 -6.32
N LEU A 32 -7.62 7.30 -5.35
CA LEU A 32 -8.97 7.54 -4.82
C LEU A 32 -9.08 8.94 -4.20
N ALA A 33 -8.10 9.33 -3.38
CA ALA A 33 -8.06 10.67 -2.80
C ALA A 33 -8.01 11.77 -3.87
N GLN A 34 -7.22 11.58 -4.93
CA GLN A 34 -7.19 12.49 -6.08
C GLN A 34 -8.54 12.57 -6.78
N ILE A 35 -9.22 11.44 -7.01
CA ILE A 35 -10.58 11.45 -7.61
C ILE A 35 -11.54 12.26 -6.73
N ARG A 36 -11.44 12.12 -5.40
CA ARG A 36 -12.30 12.80 -4.43
C ARG A 36 -12.10 14.32 -4.40
N THR A 37 -10.98 14.86 -4.88
CA THR A 37 -10.76 16.31 -4.97
C THR A 37 -11.36 16.95 -6.22
N ASN A 38 -12.15 16.23 -7.01
CA ASN A 38 -12.71 16.69 -8.30
C ASN A 38 -11.65 17.35 -9.22
N PRO A 39 -10.59 16.63 -9.61
CA PRO A 39 -9.45 17.23 -10.31
C PRO A 39 -9.78 17.70 -11.73
N LEU A 40 -10.94 17.30 -12.26
CA LEU A 40 -11.45 17.70 -13.57
C LEU A 40 -12.49 18.83 -13.48
N ASP A 41 -12.74 19.37 -12.29
CA ASP A 41 -13.71 20.43 -12.01
C ASP A 41 -15.08 20.16 -12.65
N MET A 42 -15.56 18.92 -12.51
CA MET A 42 -16.86 18.54 -13.06
C MET A 42 -17.97 19.17 -12.21
N PRO A 43 -18.95 19.88 -12.82
CA PRO A 43 -19.98 20.59 -12.08
C PRO A 43 -20.92 19.65 -11.31
N ASP A 44 -21.18 18.46 -11.86
CA ASP A 44 -22.03 17.44 -11.24
C ASP A 44 -21.23 16.43 -10.39
N PHE A 45 -20.01 16.79 -9.97
CA PHE A 45 -19.18 15.92 -9.17
C PHE A 45 -19.79 15.68 -7.79
N GLU A 46 -19.80 14.41 -7.39
CA GLU A 46 -20.18 13.99 -6.05
C GLU A 46 -19.18 12.95 -5.55
N ASP A 47 -18.69 13.12 -4.31
CA ASP A 47 -17.88 12.08 -3.65
C ASP A 47 -18.78 10.88 -3.32
N ARG A 48 -18.61 9.80 -4.09
CA ARG A 48 -19.35 8.54 -3.92
C ARG A 48 -18.75 7.59 -2.90
N VAL A 49 -17.60 7.92 -2.29
CA VAL A 49 -16.91 7.04 -1.35
C VAL A 49 -17.59 7.05 0.02
N GLY A 50 -18.12 5.90 0.43
CA GLY A 50 -18.71 5.69 1.75
C GLY A 50 -17.68 5.34 2.82
N LEU A 51 -16.66 4.55 2.49
CA LEU A 51 -15.57 4.16 3.40
C LEU A 51 -14.36 3.74 2.56
N SER A 52 -13.14 4.14 2.96
CA SER A 52 -11.90 3.65 2.35
C SER A 52 -11.03 2.89 3.34
N VAL A 53 -10.69 1.64 2.99
CA VAL A 53 -9.80 0.78 3.76
C VAL A 53 -8.50 0.55 2.98
N GLY A 54 -7.40 1.07 3.50
CA GLY A 54 -6.09 0.98 2.91
C GLY A 54 -5.31 -0.24 3.40
N LEU A 55 -4.82 -1.07 2.49
CA LEU A 55 -3.93 -2.18 2.86
C LEU A 55 -2.48 -1.71 2.88
N PHE A 56 -1.71 -2.15 3.87
CA PHE A 56 -0.26 -1.93 3.87
C PHE A 56 0.37 -2.61 2.66
N CYS A 57 1.35 -1.96 2.05
CA CYS A 57 2.03 -2.51 0.88
C CYS A 57 3.44 -1.93 0.77
N THR A 58 4.43 -2.80 0.62
CA THR A 58 5.81 -2.41 0.33
C THR A 58 6.06 -2.42 -1.17
N TRP A 59 5.62 -3.48 -1.85
CA TRP A 59 5.73 -3.68 -3.30
C TRP A 59 4.64 -4.63 -3.78
N ALA A 60 4.37 -4.63 -5.07
CA ALA A 60 3.54 -5.60 -5.74
C ALA A 60 4.38 -6.42 -6.73
N LEU A 61 3.82 -7.52 -7.22
CA LEU A 61 4.39 -8.33 -8.30
C LEU A 61 3.55 -8.12 -9.56
N ASP A 62 4.22 -8.05 -10.71
CA ASP A 62 3.57 -8.08 -12.00
C ASP A 62 2.80 -9.40 -12.16
N THR A 63 1.48 -9.30 -12.26
CA THR A 63 0.58 -10.46 -12.29
C THR A 63 0.93 -11.42 -13.42
N ARG A 64 1.31 -10.91 -14.60
CA ARG A 64 1.57 -11.76 -15.77
C ARG A 64 2.84 -12.55 -15.58
N ARG A 65 3.94 -11.88 -15.21
CA ARG A 65 5.24 -12.51 -14.98
C ARG A 65 5.18 -13.49 -13.82
N PHE A 66 4.53 -13.09 -12.73
CA PHE A 66 4.41 -13.92 -11.54
C PHE A 66 3.52 -15.14 -11.77
N THR A 67 2.44 -15.02 -12.55
CA THR A 67 1.59 -16.18 -12.88
C THR A 67 2.36 -17.21 -13.71
N VAL A 68 3.15 -16.77 -14.69
CA VAL A 68 4.01 -17.68 -15.49
C VAL A 68 5.01 -18.39 -14.59
N PHE A 69 5.75 -17.63 -13.77
CA PHE A 69 6.70 -18.19 -12.81
C PHE A 69 6.05 -19.20 -11.85
N LEU A 70 4.88 -18.87 -11.29
CA LEU A 70 4.17 -19.76 -10.39
C LEU A 70 3.70 -21.05 -11.08
N SER A 71 3.24 -20.97 -12.33
CA SER A 71 2.71 -22.13 -13.05
C SER A 71 3.76 -23.22 -13.32
N GLU A 72 5.05 -22.86 -13.31
CA GLU A 72 6.17 -23.79 -13.41
C GLU A 72 6.44 -24.54 -12.10
N LEU A 73 5.99 -23.98 -10.96
CA LEU A 73 6.28 -24.48 -9.62
C LEU A 73 5.08 -25.20 -8.98
N VAL A 74 3.87 -24.67 -9.18
CA VAL A 74 2.65 -25.16 -8.55
C VAL A 74 1.43 -24.83 -9.41
N LYS A 75 0.44 -25.72 -9.41
CA LYS A 75 -0.85 -25.44 -10.06
C LYS A 75 -1.55 -24.28 -9.32
N PRO A 76 -1.79 -23.12 -9.95
CA PRO A 76 -2.33 -21.95 -9.26
C PRO A 76 -3.63 -22.20 -8.51
N GLU A 77 -4.47 -23.11 -9.01
CA GLU A 77 -5.78 -23.46 -8.43
C GLU A 77 -5.65 -24.19 -7.08
N THR A 78 -4.49 -24.78 -6.82
CA THR A 78 -4.20 -25.50 -5.56
C THR A 78 -3.67 -24.59 -4.47
N ILE A 79 -3.33 -23.33 -4.79
CA ILE A 79 -2.78 -22.37 -3.83
C ILE A 79 -3.88 -21.91 -2.88
N ARG A 80 -3.65 -22.07 -1.58
CA ARG A 80 -4.55 -21.62 -0.51
C ARG A 80 -4.12 -20.28 0.08
N LYS A 81 -2.81 -20.05 0.17
CA LYS A 81 -2.25 -18.83 0.76
C LYS A 81 -0.88 -18.53 0.19
N THR A 82 -0.61 -17.24 0.01
CA THR A 82 0.72 -16.71 -0.27
C THR A 82 1.06 -15.69 0.79
N ASP A 83 2.28 -15.75 1.32
CA ASP A 83 2.74 -14.82 2.35
C ASP A 83 4.17 -14.36 2.05
N VAL A 84 4.50 -13.16 2.53
CA VAL A 84 5.85 -12.61 2.47
C VAL A 84 6.20 -12.23 3.91
N PRO A 85 6.83 -13.14 4.66
CA PRO A 85 7.18 -12.87 6.04
C PRO A 85 8.10 -11.63 6.15
N PRO A 86 8.01 -10.87 7.25
CA PRO A 86 8.84 -9.69 7.45
C PRO A 86 10.34 -10.05 7.49
N PRO A 87 11.23 -9.08 7.25
CA PRO A 87 12.67 -9.28 7.41
C PRO A 87 13.03 -9.88 8.78
N PRO A 88 14.07 -10.72 8.87
CA PRO A 88 15.06 -11.03 7.83
C PRO A 88 14.73 -12.26 6.97
N ALA A 89 13.46 -12.71 6.93
CA ALA A 89 13.11 -14.00 6.31
C ALA A 89 13.51 -14.12 4.83
N GLU A 90 13.43 -13.01 4.06
CA GLU A 90 13.89 -12.93 2.66
C GLU A 90 13.33 -14.03 1.72
N ILE A 91 12.13 -14.54 2.05
CA ILE A 91 11.40 -15.55 1.27
C ILE A 91 9.94 -15.13 1.03
N MET A 92 9.33 -15.75 0.03
CA MET A 92 7.88 -15.86 -0.13
C MET A 92 7.47 -17.29 0.22
N VAL A 93 6.39 -17.45 0.99
CA VAL A 93 5.82 -18.74 1.35
C VAL A 93 4.55 -18.97 0.55
N ILE A 94 4.44 -20.16 -0.04
CA ILE A 94 3.23 -20.62 -0.74
C ILE A 94 2.71 -21.86 -0.03
N GLU A 95 1.46 -21.79 0.43
CA GLU A 95 0.74 -22.92 1.00
C GLU A 95 -0.25 -23.43 -0.06
N SER A 96 -0.09 -24.68 -0.48
CA SER A 96 -0.93 -25.34 -1.48
C SER A 96 -1.44 -26.69 -0.97
N GLU A 97 -2.29 -27.36 -1.76
CA GLU A 97 -2.73 -28.73 -1.46
C GLU A 97 -1.56 -29.72 -1.37
N ASN A 98 -0.47 -29.47 -2.09
CA ASN A 98 0.73 -30.32 -2.09
C ASN A 98 1.71 -29.98 -0.95
N GLY A 99 1.37 -29.03 -0.08
CA GLY A 99 2.19 -28.60 1.05
C GLY A 99 2.73 -27.19 0.92
N ARG A 100 3.73 -26.89 1.76
CA ARG A 100 4.38 -25.59 1.90
C ARG A 100 5.64 -25.52 1.03
N MET A 101 5.77 -24.45 0.27
CA MET A 101 6.94 -24.11 -0.54
C MET A 101 7.50 -22.74 -0.11
N GLU A 102 8.82 -22.60 -0.16
CA GLU A 102 9.52 -21.35 0.11
C GLU A 102 10.31 -20.93 -1.13
N ILE A 103 10.18 -19.67 -1.53
CA ILE A 103 10.82 -19.10 -2.72
C ILE A 103 11.65 -17.91 -2.27
N PRO A 104 12.98 -17.90 -2.52
CA PRO A 104 13.83 -16.75 -2.24
C PRO A 104 13.31 -15.46 -2.90
N LEU A 105 13.32 -14.34 -2.16
CA LEU A 105 12.88 -13.06 -2.74
C LEU A 105 13.77 -12.61 -3.90
N SER A 106 15.02 -13.07 -3.97
CA SER A 106 15.93 -12.82 -5.10
C SER A 106 15.36 -13.29 -6.45
N GLU A 107 14.57 -14.36 -6.46
CA GLU A 107 13.97 -14.92 -7.68
C GLU A 107 12.80 -14.07 -8.18
N ILE A 108 12.07 -13.42 -7.25
CA ILE A 108 10.85 -12.67 -7.60
C ILE A 108 11.04 -11.16 -7.67
N ARG A 109 12.14 -10.61 -7.09
CA ARG A 109 12.43 -9.17 -7.06
C ARG A 109 12.43 -8.54 -8.45
N ALA A 110 12.91 -9.25 -9.47
CA ALA A 110 12.92 -8.78 -10.85
C ALA A 110 11.51 -8.60 -11.46
N MET A 111 10.48 -9.19 -10.85
CA MET A 111 9.07 -9.08 -11.25
C MET A 111 8.32 -7.94 -10.54
N ILE A 112 8.97 -7.22 -9.63
CA ILE A 112 8.39 -6.03 -9.00
C ILE A 112 8.32 -4.90 -10.04
N PRO A 113 7.14 -4.29 -10.27
CA PRO A 113 7.03 -3.16 -11.19
C PRO A 113 7.90 -1.98 -10.74
N GLN A 114 8.60 -1.35 -11.68
CA GLN A 114 9.47 -0.20 -11.40
C GLN A 114 8.74 0.97 -10.70
N SER A 115 7.44 1.11 -10.95
CA SER A 115 6.58 2.12 -10.31
C SER A 115 6.45 1.92 -8.80
N CYS A 116 6.58 0.69 -8.28
CA CYS A 116 6.61 0.44 -6.84
C CYS A 116 7.85 1.08 -6.20
N GLY A 117 8.96 1.17 -6.95
CA GLY A 117 10.21 1.77 -6.49
C GLY A 117 10.09 3.26 -6.17
N ILE A 118 9.17 3.98 -6.80
CA ILE A 118 8.92 5.42 -6.58
C ILE A 118 7.64 5.67 -5.78
N CYS A 119 7.03 4.65 -5.17
CA CYS A 119 5.86 4.79 -4.32
C CYS A 119 6.28 5.13 -2.88
N PRO A 120 6.00 6.34 -2.36
CA PRO A 120 6.49 6.76 -1.05
C PRO A 120 5.62 6.31 0.13
N ASP A 121 4.49 5.64 -0.14
CA ASP A 121 3.49 5.29 0.87
C ASP A 121 3.50 3.77 1.14
N MET A 122 3.67 3.42 2.41
CA MET A 122 3.60 2.04 2.91
C MET A 122 2.26 1.71 3.56
N THR A 123 1.65 2.67 4.25
CA THR A 123 0.55 2.43 5.21
C THR A 123 -0.78 2.96 4.71
N ALA A 124 -0.87 3.34 3.44
CA ALA A 124 -2.07 3.88 2.81
C ALA A 124 -2.57 5.12 3.56
N GLU A 125 -1.79 6.19 3.50
CA GLU A 125 -1.95 7.44 4.27
C GLU A 125 -3.27 8.16 3.99
N TRP A 126 -3.90 7.88 2.85
CA TRP A 126 -5.12 8.53 2.37
C TRP A 126 -6.42 7.74 2.60
N ALA A 127 -6.35 6.63 3.34
CA ALA A 127 -7.54 5.84 3.69
C ALA A 127 -8.26 6.40 4.94
N ASP A 128 -9.50 5.99 5.20
CA ASP A 128 -10.14 6.24 6.50
C ASP A 128 -9.54 5.35 7.59
N ILE A 129 -9.28 4.09 7.21
CA ILE A 129 -8.72 3.04 8.05
C ILE A 129 -7.61 2.37 7.25
N SER A 130 -6.45 2.12 7.86
CA SER A 130 -5.39 1.34 7.24
C SER A 130 -5.10 0.05 8.03
N VAL A 131 -4.89 -1.05 7.30
CA VAL A 131 -4.74 -2.39 7.88
C VAL A 131 -3.50 -3.06 7.29
N GLY A 132 -2.70 -3.70 8.14
CA GLY A 132 -1.65 -4.60 7.72
C GLY A 132 -1.27 -5.59 8.80
N ALA A 133 -0.57 -6.67 8.42
CA ALA A 133 -0.12 -7.67 9.38
C ALA A 133 0.80 -7.03 10.44
N VAL A 134 0.66 -7.45 11.69
CA VAL A 134 1.56 -7.04 12.76
C VAL A 134 2.71 -8.04 12.89
N GLU A 135 3.94 -7.53 12.98
CA GLU A 135 5.13 -8.37 13.13
C GLU A 135 5.09 -9.15 14.45
N GLY A 136 5.31 -10.46 14.40
CA GLY A 136 5.45 -11.30 15.58
C GLY A 136 4.14 -11.69 16.29
N ARG A 137 2.96 -11.31 15.77
CA ARG A 137 1.66 -11.77 16.31
C ARG A 137 0.76 -12.34 15.20
N PRO A 138 0.90 -13.63 14.85
CA PRO A 138 0.05 -14.29 13.87
C PRO A 138 -1.44 -14.16 14.22
N GLY A 139 -2.28 -13.93 13.20
CA GLY A 139 -3.73 -13.75 13.36
C GLY A 139 -4.15 -12.33 13.77
N TRP A 140 -3.20 -11.44 14.08
CA TRP A 140 -3.47 -10.03 14.37
C TRP A 140 -3.07 -9.13 13.21
N ASN A 141 -3.75 -7.99 13.11
CA ASN A 141 -3.39 -6.91 12.19
C ASN A 141 -3.21 -5.61 12.97
N THR A 142 -2.26 -4.78 12.53
CA THR A 142 -2.19 -3.37 12.91
C THR A 142 -3.31 -2.62 12.20
N LEU A 143 -4.05 -1.84 12.98
CA LEU A 143 -5.13 -0.97 12.53
C LEU A 143 -4.75 0.49 12.80
N ILE A 144 -4.75 1.33 11.76
CA ILE A 144 -4.51 2.77 11.88
C ILE A 144 -5.81 3.50 11.51
N ILE A 145 -6.36 4.27 12.44
CA ILE A 145 -7.54 5.11 12.23
C ILE A 145 -7.06 6.50 11.80
N ARG A 146 -7.57 7.03 10.69
CA ARG A 146 -7.10 8.32 10.11
C ARG A 146 -8.16 9.40 10.06
N THR A 147 -9.43 9.02 9.89
CA THR A 147 -10.55 9.96 9.77
C THR A 147 -11.60 9.69 10.83
N GLU A 148 -12.46 10.68 11.11
CA GLU A 148 -13.56 10.50 12.07
C GLU A 148 -14.53 9.42 11.59
N ARG A 149 -14.77 9.33 10.27
CA ARG A 149 -15.54 8.26 9.66
C ARG A 149 -14.95 6.87 9.93
N GLY A 150 -13.63 6.73 9.80
CA GLY A 150 -12.94 5.48 10.13
C GLY A 150 -13.06 5.15 11.62
N LYS A 151 -12.95 6.15 12.49
CA LYS A 151 -13.09 6.00 13.95
C LYS A 151 -14.49 5.50 14.34
N GLU A 152 -15.54 6.12 13.80
CA GLU A 152 -16.93 5.73 14.05
C GLU A 152 -17.19 4.28 13.65
N VAL A 153 -16.75 3.88 12.45
CA VAL A 153 -16.90 2.49 11.97
C VAL A 153 -16.17 1.50 12.88
N VAL A 154 -14.95 1.81 13.31
CA VAL A 154 -14.17 0.93 14.19
C VAL A 154 -14.82 0.82 15.58
N GLN A 155 -15.29 1.93 16.15
CA GLN A 155 -15.96 1.93 17.45
C GLN A 155 -17.24 1.08 17.40
N ASN A 156 -18.09 1.31 16.40
CA ASN A 156 -19.31 0.52 16.20
C ASN A 156 -19.01 -0.98 16.02
N ALA A 157 -17.95 -1.31 15.29
CA ALA A 157 -17.53 -2.70 15.10
C ALA A 157 -17.04 -3.35 16.41
N CYS A 158 -16.33 -2.61 17.26
CA CYS A 158 -15.92 -3.08 18.58
C CYS A 158 -17.12 -3.28 19.51
N GLU A 159 -18.04 -2.31 19.58
CA GLU A 159 -19.23 -2.36 20.43
C GLU A 159 -20.15 -3.53 20.08
N GLN A 160 -20.24 -3.86 18.79
CA GLN A 160 -21.02 -5.01 18.29
C GLN A 160 -20.27 -6.35 18.39
N GLY A 161 -19.02 -6.36 18.84
CA GLY A 161 -18.22 -7.58 18.97
C GLY A 161 -17.66 -8.14 17.65
N TRP A 162 -17.72 -7.38 16.55
CA TRP A 162 -17.11 -7.76 15.27
C TRP A 162 -15.59 -7.59 15.26
N LEU A 163 -15.07 -6.68 16.09
CA LEU A 163 -13.65 -6.36 16.14
C LEU A 163 -13.15 -6.40 17.59
N MET A 164 -12.06 -7.15 17.81
CA MET A 164 -11.29 -7.10 19.04
C MET A 164 -10.05 -6.22 18.79
N THR A 165 -9.78 -5.29 19.72
CA THR A 165 -8.62 -4.40 19.63
C THR A 165 -7.76 -4.49 20.88
N GLU A 166 -6.46 -4.25 20.72
CA GLU A 166 -5.49 -4.15 21.79
C GLU A 166 -4.50 -3.03 21.45
N ALA A 167 -3.91 -2.42 22.47
CA ALA A 167 -2.81 -1.49 22.27
C ALA A 167 -1.64 -2.18 21.54
N MET A 168 -1.10 -1.51 20.52
CA MET A 168 0.06 -2.02 19.80
C MET A 168 1.32 -1.86 20.68
N PRO A 169 2.18 -2.90 20.80
CA PRO A 169 3.44 -2.76 21.53
C PRO A 169 4.34 -1.66 20.93
N GLU A 170 5.04 -0.90 21.78
CA GLU A 170 5.85 0.24 21.34
C GLU A 170 6.94 -0.15 20.34
N LYS A 171 7.57 -1.32 20.53
CA LYS A 171 8.56 -1.84 19.59
C LYS A 171 7.98 -2.10 18.20
N ASN A 172 6.74 -2.59 18.10
CA ASN A 172 6.07 -2.76 16.81
C ASN A 172 5.75 -1.40 16.17
N LEU A 173 5.40 -0.39 16.98
CA LEU A 173 5.19 0.98 16.48
C LEU A 173 6.47 1.58 15.91
N GLU A 174 7.58 1.42 16.62
CA GLU A 174 8.90 1.87 16.18
C GLU A 174 9.32 1.19 14.88
N ASN A 175 9.21 -0.15 14.80
CA ASN A 175 9.48 -0.90 13.57
C ASN A 175 8.65 -0.40 12.38
N LEU A 176 7.34 -0.21 12.59
CA LEU A 176 6.44 0.28 11.55
C LEU A 176 6.83 1.69 11.08
N ARG A 177 7.15 2.60 12.02
CA ARG A 177 7.63 3.96 11.70
C ARG A 177 8.91 3.93 10.89
N ASN A 178 9.86 3.08 11.26
CA ASN A 178 11.13 2.91 10.56
C ASN A 178 10.92 2.35 9.15
N ALA A 179 10.12 1.29 9.01
CA ALA A 179 9.80 0.68 7.71
C ALA A 179 9.11 1.66 6.77
N ALA A 180 8.10 2.39 7.25
CA ALA A 180 7.39 3.41 6.46
C ALA A 180 8.32 4.55 6.05
N THR A 181 9.19 5.01 6.96
CA THR A 181 10.17 6.07 6.67
C THR A 181 11.21 5.63 5.65
N HIS A 182 11.76 4.41 5.77
CA HIS A 182 12.73 3.87 4.82
C HIS A 182 12.13 3.71 3.42
N LYS A 183 10.88 3.22 3.32
CA LYS A 183 10.19 3.16 2.03
C LYS A 183 10.00 4.55 1.42
N LYS A 184 9.51 5.51 2.21
CA LYS A 184 9.30 6.89 1.77
C LYS A 184 10.58 7.53 1.26
N HIS A 185 11.66 7.40 2.04
CA HIS A 185 12.98 7.92 1.68
C HIS A 185 13.49 7.33 0.36
N ARG A 186 13.61 6.00 0.27
CA ARG A 186 14.06 5.30 -0.94
C ARG A 186 13.27 5.69 -2.18
N ALA A 187 11.95 5.81 -2.05
CA ALA A 187 11.08 6.17 -3.16
C ALA A 187 11.32 7.59 -3.67
N ILE A 188 11.54 8.53 -2.76
CA ILE A 188 11.79 9.94 -3.09
C ILE A 188 13.18 10.11 -3.68
N CYS A 189 14.22 9.45 -3.13
CA CYS A 189 15.57 9.45 -3.71
C CYS A 189 15.55 8.90 -5.14
N LEU A 190 14.95 7.73 -5.37
CA LEU A 190 14.85 7.15 -6.71
C LEU A 190 14.05 8.03 -7.67
N ALA A 191 12.99 8.69 -7.20
CA ALA A 191 12.24 9.64 -8.00
C ALA A 191 13.08 10.88 -8.34
N ALA A 192 13.89 11.38 -7.41
CA ALA A 192 14.78 12.52 -7.62
C ALA A 192 15.89 12.21 -8.63
N GLU A 193 16.56 11.05 -8.48
CA GLU A 193 17.56 10.55 -9.43
C GLU A 193 17.01 10.46 -10.86
N LYS A 194 15.73 10.09 -10.99
CA LYS A 194 15.03 10.01 -12.28
C LYS A 194 14.47 11.34 -12.78
N GLY A 195 14.67 12.44 -12.05
CA GLY A 195 14.11 13.75 -12.39
C GLY A 195 12.58 13.79 -12.36
N LEU A 196 11.94 13.01 -11.48
CA LEU A 196 10.48 12.88 -11.37
C LEU A 196 9.88 13.63 -10.17
N VAL A 197 10.67 14.38 -9.41
CA VAL A 197 10.23 15.20 -8.28
C VAL A 197 10.14 16.65 -8.71
N ASN A 198 9.02 17.33 -8.39
CA ASN A 198 8.85 18.77 -8.60
C ASN A 198 9.19 19.24 -10.03
N THR A 199 8.84 18.45 -11.05
CA THR A 199 9.17 18.78 -12.44
C THR A 199 8.50 20.08 -12.89
N GLU A 200 9.14 20.76 -13.83
CA GLU A 200 8.62 21.94 -14.53
C GLU A 200 7.22 21.68 -15.13
N GLU A 201 6.51 22.77 -15.41
CA GLU A 201 5.22 22.73 -16.07
C GLU A 201 5.33 22.06 -17.46
N GLY A 202 4.33 21.27 -17.82
CA GLY A 202 4.35 20.44 -19.04
C GLY A 202 5.19 19.15 -18.95
N LYS A 203 6.01 18.97 -17.90
CA LYS A 203 6.70 17.69 -17.62
C LYS A 203 5.96 16.88 -16.55
N ARG A 204 6.02 15.55 -16.67
CA ARG A 204 5.36 14.64 -15.73
C ARG A 204 6.18 14.49 -14.45
N ALA A 205 5.64 15.00 -13.34
CA ALA A 205 6.11 14.66 -12.01
C ALA A 205 5.46 13.36 -11.53
N ALA A 206 6.23 12.48 -10.89
CA ALA A 206 5.68 11.39 -10.09
C ALA A 206 5.28 11.86 -8.69
N ILE A 207 6.05 12.82 -8.13
CA ILE A 207 5.84 13.36 -6.79
C ILE A 207 5.97 14.88 -6.84
N ARG A 208 4.99 15.58 -6.25
CA ARG A 208 5.07 17.02 -5.97
C ARG A 208 5.04 17.23 -4.47
N MET A 209 5.97 18.01 -3.94
CA MET A 209 6.04 18.31 -2.51
C MET A 209 6.70 19.68 -2.27
N PRO A 210 6.46 20.31 -1.10
CA PRO A 210 7.14 21.55 -0.75
C PRO A 210 8.66 21.39 -0.77
N GLU A 211 9.36 22.37 -1.35
CA GLU A 211 10.82 22.33 -1.52
C GLU A 211 11.57 22.16 -0.19
N ALA A 212 11.11 22.80 0.88
CA ALA A 212 11.69 22.65 2.21
C ALA A 212 11.58 21.21 2.75
N VAL A 213 10.50 20.49 2.42
CA VAL A 213 10.32 19.08 2.80
C VAL A 213 11.26 18.20 1.98
N PHE A 214 11.36 18.47 0.68
CA PHE A 214 12.27 17.74 -0.20
C PHE A 214 13.72 17.84 0.28
N ARG A 215 14.22 19.05 0.54
CA ARG A 215 15.58 19.29 1.06
C ARG A 215 15.85 18.54 2.35
N LYS A 216 14.94 18.63 3.33
CA LYS A 216 15.07 17.92 4.61
C LYS A 216 15.16 16.40 4.46
N LEU A 217 14.47 15.83 3.46
CA LEU A 217 14.53 14.40 3.18
C LEU A 217 15.85 14.01 2.52
N MET A 218 16.35 14.82 1.59
CA MET A 218 17.63 14.59 0.93
C MET A 218 18.84 14.82 1.85
N GLU A 219 18.77 15.76 2.80
CA GLU A 219 19.83 15.99 3.79
C GLU A 219 20.07 14.77 4.71
N LYS A 220 19.03 13.97 4.97
CA LYS A 220 19.17 12.70 5.71
C LYS A 220 19.96 11.65 4.95
N GLU A 221 20.02 11.73 3.63
CA GLU A 221 20.78 10.80 2.78
C GLU A 221 22.30 10.94 3.00
N ALA A 222 22.78 12.17 3.14
CA ALA A 222 24.20 12.45 3.41
C ALA A 222 24.67 11.90 4.77
N ALA A 223 23.77 11.83 5.76
CA ALA A 223 24.05 11.26 7.07
C ALA A 223 23.97 9.71 7.08
N CYS A 224 23.19 9.10 6.19
CA CYS A 224 22.97 7.65 6.16
C CYS A 224 23.93 6.89 5.24
N GLN A 225 24.61 7.57 4.30
CA GLN A 225 25.71 7.00 3.50
C GLN A 225 27.07 6.98 4.24
N GLN A 226 27.12 7.48 5.49
CA GLN A 226 28.32 7.51 6.34
C GLN A 226 28.31 6.47 7.47
N LEU A 227 27.34 5.54 7.47
CA LEU A 227 27.23 4.38 8.37
C LEU A 227 27.18 3.08 7.55
#